data_AF-A0A645E7N5-F1
#
_entry.id   AF-A0A645E7N5-F1
#
_cell.length_a   1.000
_cell.length_b   1.000
_cell.length_c   1.000
_cell.angle_alpha   90.00
_cell.angle_beta   90.00
_cell.angle_gamma   90.00
#
_symmetry.space_group_name_H-M   'P 1'
#
loop_
_entity.id
_entity.type
_entity.pdbx_description
1 polymer ?
#
loop_
_entity_poly.entity_id
_entity_poly.type
_entity_poly.pdbx_seq_one_letter_code
_entity_poly.pdbx_strand_id
1 'polypeptide(L)' 'MDAFASIISNNLNMVMKALTSITILLAVPTMIASFYGMNVSGLPIAHFYFPIVISVVITALVALLLHKKDMF' A
#
# COMPACT_ATOMS: atom_id res chain seq x y z
N MET A 1 12.59 8.09 -34.92
CA MET A 1 11.28 8.23 -34.24
C MET A 1 11.25 7.47 -32.91
N ASP A 2 12.11 6.45 -32.72
CA ASP A 2 12.10 5.57 -31.55
C ASP A 2 12.60 6.21 -30.24
N ALA A 3 13.44 7.24 -30.34
CA ALA A 3 13.92 8.00 -29.18
C ALA A 3 12.79 8.76 -28.47
N PHE A 4 11.87 9.37 -29.22
CA PHE A 4 10.71 10.07 -28.65
C PHE A 4 9.73 9.08 -27.99
N ALA A 5 9.50 7.92 -28.61
CA ALA A 5 8.66 6.87 -28.04
C ALA A 5 9.27 6.29 -26.74
N SER A 6 10.60 6.16 -26.67
CA SER A 6 11.30 5.67 -25.48
C SER A 6 11.23 6.65 -24.30
N ILE A 7 11.33 7.96 -24.56
CA ILE A 7 11.20 9.00 -23.53
C ILE A 7 9.79 9.00 -22.94
N ILE A 8 8.76 8.90 -23.78
CA ILE A 8 7.36 8.84 -23.34
C ILE A 8 7.13 7.59 -22.48
N SER A 9 7.63 6.43 -22.93
CA SER A 9 7.47 5.16 -22.20
C SER A 9 8.20 5.17 -20.86
N ASN A 10 9.38 5.79 -20.77
CA ASN A 10 10.12 5.93 -19.52
C ASN A 10 9.37 6.80 -18.49
N ASN A 11 8.79 7.92 -18.95
CA ASN A 11 7.99 8.80 -18.10
C ASN A 11 6.71 8.08 -17.62
N LEU A 12 6.03 7.34 -18.50
CA LEU A 12 4.88 6.52 -18.13
C LEU A 12 5.24 5.46 -17.09
N ASN A 13 6.37 4.77 -17.25
CA ASN A 13 6.82 3.76 -16.30
C ASN A 13 7.11 4.38 -14.92
N MET A 14 7.71 5.58 -14.89
CA MET A 14 7.95 6.32 -13.65
C MET A 14 6.64 6.69 -12.93
N VAL A 15 5.66 7.22 -13.66
CA VAL A 15 4.34 7.58 -13.10
C VAL A 15 3.59 6.34 -12.61
N MET A 16 3.59 5.26 -13.38
CA MET A 16 2.92 4.01 -13.00
C MET A 16 3.53 3.39 -11.73
N LYS A 17 4.85 3.43 -11.58
CA LYS A 17 5.52 3.01 -10.34
C LYS A 17 5.04 3.83 -9.14
N ALA A 18 4.99 5.15 -9.28
CA ALA A 18 4.53 6.05 -8.21
C ALA A 18 3.05 5.83 -7.84
N LEU A 19 2.15 5.72 -8.81
CA LEU A 19 0.73 5.48 -8.55
C LEU A 19 0.48 4.10 -7.92
N THR A 20 1.22 3.08 -8.37
CA THR A 20 1.11 1.72 -7.83
C THR A 20 1.61 1.66 -6.39
N SER A 21 2.74 2.30 -6.08
CA SER A 21 3.29 2.31 -4.72
C SER A 21 2.35 3.01 -3.74
N ILE A 22 1.76 4.15 -4.12
CA ILE A 22 0.75 4.87 -3.33
C ILE A 22 -0.48 3.99 -3.09
N THR A 23 -0.99 3.34 -4.14
CA THR A 23 -2.18 2.48 -4.05
C THR A 23 -1.96 1.33 -3.07
N ILE A 24 -0.81 0.64 -3.14
CA ILE A 24 -0.47 -0.47 -2.25
C ILE A 24 -0.36 0.01 -0.80
N LEU A 25 0.30 1.16 -0.57
CA LEU A 25 0.44 1.76 0.75
C LEU A 25 -0.91 2.12 1.39
N LEU A 26 -1.88 2.56 0.60
CA LEU A 26 -3.23 2.88 1.07
C LEU A 26 -4.13 1.64 1.24
N ALA A 27 -3.97 0.61 0.41
CA ALA A 27 -4.83 -0.58 0.43
C ALA A 27 -4.67 -1.44 1.70
N VAL A 28 -3.45 -1.54 2.23
CA VAL A 28 -3.14 -2.35 3.43
C VAL A 28 -3.87 -1.85 4.68
N PRO A 29 -3.71 -0.58 5.12
CA PRO A 29 -4.36 -0.09 6.32
C PRO A 29 -5.88 0.00 6.17
N THR A 30 -6.38 0.32 4.97
CA THR A 30 -7.82 0.40 4.70
C THR A 30 -8.50 -0.96 4.79
N MET A 31 -7.84 -2.03 4.34
CA MET A 31 -8.34 -3.40 4.48
C MET A 31 -8.47 -3.79 5.96
N ILE A 32 -7.45 -3.51 6.77
CA ILE A 32 -7.46 -3.83 8.21
C ILE A 32 -8.54 -3.02 8.93
N ALA A 33 -8.65 -1.72 8.63
CA ALA A 33 -9.71 -0.86 9.17
C ALA A 33 -11.10 -1.35 8.77
N SER A 34 -11.28 -1.84 7.54
CA SER A 34 -12.56 -2.37 7.06
C SER A 34 -12.97 -3.64 7.82
N PHE A 35 -12.02 -4.53 8.13
CA PHE A 35 -12.28 -5.74 8.91
C PHE A 35 -12.64 -5.42 10.37
N TYR A 36 -11.88 -4.54 11.03
CA TYR A 36 -12.09 -4.22 12.45
C TYR A 36 -13.14 -3.13 12.70
N GLY A 37 -13.58 -2.42 11.66
CA GLY A 37 -14.68 -1.45 11.71
C GLY A 37 -16.07 -2.06 11.54
N MET A 38 -16.18 -3.38 11.33
CA MET A 38 -17.49 -4.05 11.21
C MET A 38 -18.21 -4.07 12.56
N ASN A 39 -19.48 -3.69 12.58
CA ASN A 39 -20.34 -3.72 13.78
C ASN A 39 -20.78 -5.16 14.13
N VAL A 40 -19.83 -6.05 14.39
CA VAL A 40 -20.08 -7.48 14.67
C VAL A 40 -19.56 -7.85 16.05
N SER A 41 -20.40 -8.50 16.85
CA SER A 41 -20.13 -8.88 18.25
C SER A 41 -19.12 -10.04 18.43
N GLY A 42 -18.57 -10.56 17.34
CA GLY A 42 -17.68 -11.74 17.30
C GLY A 42 -16.24 -11.44 16.88
N LEU A 43 -15.79 -10.18 17.07
CA LEU A 43 -14.43 -9.78 16.73
C LEU A 43 -13.40 -10.47 17.66
N PRO A 44 -12.45 -11.24 17.11
CA PRO A 44 -11.31 -11.71 17.89
C PRO A 44 -10.47 -10.49 18.31
N ILE A 45 -10.31 -10.30 19.63
CA ILE A 45 -9.54 -9.21 20.25
C ILE A 45 -10.16 -7.83 19.98
N ALA A 46 -11.21 -7.48 20.74
CA ALA A 46 -11.95 -6.21 20.66
C ALA A 46 -11.21 -5.01 21.31
N HIS A 47 -9.89 -4.94 21.17
CA HIS A 47 -9.10 -3.83 21.67
C HIS A 47 -8.76 -2.86 20.53
N PHE A 48 -9.14 -1.59 20.67
CA PHE A 48 -8.93 -0.55 19.66
C PHE A 48 -7.47 -0.42 19.18
N TYR A 49 -6.50 -0.67 20.06
CA TYR A 49 -5.07 -0.57 19.73
C TYR A 49 -4.54 -1.71 18.86
N PHE A 50 -5.18 -2.89 18.88
CA PHE A 50 -4.71 -4.05 18.13
C PHE A 50 -4.73 -3.84 16.59
N PRO A 51 -5.86 -3.45 15.96
CA PRO A 51 -5.90 -3.19 14.52
C PRO A 51 -5.02 -2.02 14.08
N ILE A 52 -4.77 -1.05 14.98
CA ILE A 52 -3.89 0.08 14.68
C ILE A 52 -2.43 -0.38 14.63
N VAL A 53 -1.98 -1.12 15.64
CA VAL A 53 -0.60 -1.61 15.70
C VAL A 53 -0.31 -2.56 14.55
N ILE A 54 -1.20 -3.51 14.27
CA ILE A 54 -1.01 -4.46 13.16
C ILE A 54 -1.01 -3.75 11.81
N SER A 55 -1.88 -2.74 11.63
CA SER A 55 -1.92 -1.92 10.42
C SER A 55 -0.62 -1.15 10.18
N VAL A 56 -0.08 -0.51 11.21
CA VAL A 56 1.18 0.22 11.13
C VAL A 56 2.34 -0.73 10.82
N VAL A 57 2.41 -1.89 11.49
CA VAL A 57 3.49 -2.87 11.28
C VAL A 57 3.44 -3.44 9.86
N ILE A 58 2.28 -3.84 9.36
CA ILE A 58 2.15 -4.40 8.01
C ILE A 58 2.42 -3.32 6.96
N THR A 59 1.91 -2.10 7.15
CA THR A 59 2.17 -0.98 6.23
C THR A 59 3.66 -0.64 6.17
N ALA A 60 4.36 -0.63 7.31
CA ALA A 60 5.81 -0.43 7.36
C ALA A 60 6.58 -1.55 6.64
N LEU A 61 6.19 -2.81 6.84
CA LEU A 61 6.79 -3.94 6.12
C LEU A 61 6.60 -3.83 4.61
N VAL A 62 5.40 -3.46 4.18
CA VAL A 62 5.08 -3.27 2.76
C VAL A 62 5.85 -2.10 2.16
N ALA A 63 5.98 -0.99 2.89
CA ALA A 63 6.81 0.15 2.48
C ALA A 63 8.30 -0.26 2.32
N LEU A 64 8.84 -1.05 3.25
CA LEU A 64 10.21 -1.57 3.16
C LEU A 64 10.38 -2.51 1.94
N LEU A 65 9.42 -3.38 1.68
CA LEU A 65 9.46 -4.26 0.51
C LEU A 65 9.37 -3.49 -0.82
N LEU A 66 8.54 -2.45 -0.88
CA LEU A 66 8.44 -1.56 -2.04
C LEU A 66 9.74 -0.79 -2.26
N HIS A 67 10.37 -0.30 -1.19
CA HIS A 67 11.65 0.39 -1.27
C HIS A 67 12.78 -0.54 -1.77
N LYS A 68 12.84 -1.80 -1.30
CA LYS A 68 13.82 -2.79 -1.77
C LYS A 68 13.62 -3.21 -3.24
N LYS A 69 12.48 -2.88 -3.85
CA LYS A 69 12.14 -3.24 -5.24
C LYS A 69 12.31 -2.09 -6.23
N ASP A 70 12.94 -0.97 -5.84
CA ASP A 70 13.08 0.23 -6.68
C ASP A 70 11.74 0.69 -7.31
N MET A 71 10.66 0.50 -6.55
CA MET A 71 9.33 1.03 -6.88
C MET A 71 9.14 2.45 -6.32
N PHE A 72 10.06 2.91 -5.48
CA PHE A 72 10.21 4.26 -4.97
C PHE A 72 11.48 4.90 -5.53
#